data_AF-A0A6V7HVH8-F1
#
_entry.id   AF-A0A6V7HVH8-F1
#
_cell.length_a   1.000
_cell.length_b   1.000
_cell.length_c   1.000
_cell.angle_alpha   90.00
_cell.angle_beta   90.00
_cell.angle_gamma   90.00
#
_symmetry.space_group_name_H-M   'P 1'
#
loop_
_entity.id
_entity.type
_entity.pdbx_description
1 polymer ?
#
loop_
_entity_poly.entity_id
_entity_poly.type
_entity_poly.pdbx_seq_one_letter_code
_entity_poly.pdbx_strand_id
1 'polypeptide(L)'
;LKVYIGGIETVPNNVRLANVVRARIMASRMLGLLSRYIVQPAPGVIYSPDVPSPALCYARVLLAHLGSRSALQRTVTGLTISHWAAQERRPPEIPDILRDKLLACLNECFYYDEIAGSFTRLLHESRDYIATLKHYKLCLPIEVENSSVVISLDQITTLAAKPVSSMQVIGANGTPSPNKLKPKLVTELEERRRALEIGVRNTTSQQIALNTMAMAALAGAATMLRILPEPPSPLNPLIKPLMESVKREENEELQKLAAQYLAHLVDFCAEREPSPNNKIITNLCTFLCSDTEFTPRVGDKDLEPFDGILTMNNRHREAERETYNRGSGAGGVGGGRGPGRPPATDIPLEEILACEEPEAKASRTRRRGATFALTSIASVFWDTLQKRLPKLWEIMVLNNLPQEKKEAVEVKTQEVIREEVNNLIFGLQVLEVVAPSLEKSLLPQVLACLPRLCELLGHQYKG
;
A
#
# COMPACT_ATOMS: atom_id res chain seq x y z
N LEU A 1 -33.54 -15.00 6.53
CA LEU A 1 -32.42 -14.38 5.80
C LEU A 1 -31.17 -14.47 6.69
N LYS A 2 -30.13 -15.19 6.27
CA LYS A 2 -28.85 -15.18 7.00
C LYS A 2 -28.20 -13.81 6.80
N VAL A 3 -28.10 -13.01 7.87
CA VAL A 3 -27.45 -11.69 7.84
C VAL A 3 -25.96 -11.91 8.08
N TYR A 4 -25.16 -11.75 7.04
CA TYR A 4 -23.70 -11.77 7.15
C TYR A 4 -23.18 -10.35 7.44
N ILE A 5 -21.99 -10.23 8.03
CA ILE A 5 -21.35 -8.94 8.39
C ILE A 5 -21.31 -7.96 7.19
N GLY A 6 -21.19 -8.47 5.97
CA GLY A 6 -21.14 -7.67 4.73
C GLY A 6 -22.49 -7.39 4.05
N GLY A 7 -23.59 -7.94 4.57
CA GLY A 7 -24.91 -7.90 3.94
C GLY A 7 -25.42 -9.28 3.50
N ILE A 8 -26.65 -9.29 2.97
CA ILE A 8 -27.33 -10.50 2.48
C ILE A 8 -26.66 -11.05 1.20
N GLU A 9 -26.90 -12.33 0.89
CA GLU A 9 -26.28 -13.02 -0.25
C GLU A 9 -26.60 -12.40 -1.62
N THR A 10 -27.69 -11.64 -1.74
CA THR A 10 -28.07 -10.96 -2.98
C THR A 10 -27.22 -9.73 -3.29
N VAL A 11 -26.41 -9.25 -2.35
CA VAL A 11 -25.50 -8.11 -2.57
C VAL A 11 -24.24 -8.61 -3.33
N PRO A 12 -23.77 -7.89 -4.36
CA PRO A 12 -22.54 -8.22 -5.07
C PRO A 12 -21.34 -8.42 -4.14
N ASN A 13 -20.48 -9.39 -4.46
CA ASN A 13 -19.40 -9.81 -3.58
C ASN A 13 -18.40 -8.68 -3.24
N ASN A 14 -18.07 -7.82 -4.22
CA ASN A 14 -17.22 -6.65 -4.03
C ASN A 14 -17.80 -5.66 -3.00
N VAL A 15 -19.10 -5.39 -3.08
CA VAL A 15 -19.81 -4.52 -2.13
C VAL A 15 -19.85 -5.15 -0.75
N ARG A 16 -20.08 -6.46 -0.66
CA ARG A 16 -20.05 -7.20 0.61
C ARG A 16 -18.68 -7.11 1.28
N LEU A 17 -17.59 -7.29 0.52
CA LEU A 17 -16.22 -7.19 1.05
C LEU A 17 -15.94 -5.79 1.61
N ALA A 18 -16.33 -4.72 0.89
CA ALA A 18 -16.20 -3.35 1.36
C ALA A 18 -16.99 -3.10 2.66
N ASN A 19 -18.23 -3.59 2.71
CA ASN A 19 -19.09 -3.48 3.90
C ASN A 19 -18.51 -4.21 5.12
N VAL A 20 -17.89 -5.38 4.91
CA VAL A 20 -17.26 -6.13 6.01
C VAL A 20 -16.18 -5.31 6.70
N VAL A 21 -15.31 -4.65 5.94
CA VAL A 21 -14.24 -3.81 6.53
C VAL A 21 -14.85 -2.63 7.29
N ARG A 22 -15.82 -1.95 6.70
CA ARG A 22 -16.52 -0.83 7.34
C ARG A 22 -17.21 -1.24 8.64
N ALA A 23 -17.88 -2.40 8.65
CA ALA A 23 -18.54 -2.94 9.83
C ALA A 23 -17.52 -3.27 10.94
N ARG A 24 -16.37 -3.85 10.60
CA ARG A 24 -15.27 -4.12 11.55
C ARG A 24 -14.71 -2.84 12.16
N ILE A 25 -14.44 -1.82 11.34
CA ILE A 25 -13.96 -0.51 11.83
C ILE A 25 -14.99 0.10 12.79
N MET A 26 -16.27 0.08 12.43
CA MET A 26 -17.33 0.60 13.30
C MET A 26 -17.42 -0.18 14.63
N ALA A 27 -17.33 -1.50 14.58
CA ALA A 27 -17.31 -2.33 15.77
C ALA A 27 -16.09 -2.04 16.65
N SER A 28 -14.90 -1.91 16.06
CA SER A 28 -13.67 -1.53 16.80
C SER A 28 -13.78 -0.15 17.43
N ARG A 29 -14.43 0.82 16.77
CA ARG A 29 -14.70 2.14 17.35
C ARG A 29 -15.61 2.04 18.57
N MET A 30 -16.71 1.28 18.46
CA MET A 30 -17.63 1.04 19.57
C MET A 30 -16.93 0.34 20.74
N LEU A 31 -16.16 -0.72 20.45
CA LEU A 31 -15.42 -1.46 21.48
C LEU A 31 -14.38 -0.57 22.15
N GLY A 32 -13.63 0.25 21.39
CA GLY A 32 -12.64 1.19 21.94
C GLY A 32 -13.27 2.23 22.87
N LEU A 33 -14.48 2.70 22.56
CA LEU A 33 -15.25 3.59 23.45
C LEU A 33 -15.64 2.88 24.76
N LEU A 34 -16.00 1.60 24.69
CA LEU A 34 -16.34 0.80 25.86
C LEU A 34 -15.11 0.43 26.70
N SER A 35 -13.95 0.22 26.07
CA SER A 35 -12.68 -0.09 26.74
C SER A 35 -12.37 0.91 27.85
N ARG A 36 -12.65 2.20 27.63
CA ARG A 36 -12.48 3.27 28.61
C ARG A 36 -13.19 2.99 29.94
N TYR A 37 -14.36 2.38 29.91
CA TYR A 37 -15.16 2.12 31.11
C TYR A 37 -14.79 0.77 31.74
N ILE A 38 -14.46 -0.23 30.91
CA ILE A 38 -14.15 -1.59 31.38
C ILE A 38 -12.85 -1.63 32.18
N VAL A 39 -11.87 -0.78 31.86
CA VAL A 39 -10.56 -0.78 32.54
C VAL A 39 -10.55 -0.05 33.88
N GLN A 40 -11.63 0.67 34.23
CA GLN A 40 -11.68 1.48 35.45
C GLN A 40 -11.76 0.60 36.70
N PRO A 41 -11.04 0.97 37.78
CA PRO A 41 -11.16 0.27 39.05
C PRO A 41 -12.56 0.45 39.64
N ALA A 42 -13.11 -0.63 40.18
CA ALA A 42 -14.37 -0.60 40.91
C ALA A 42 -14.18 0.18 42.23
N PRO A 43 -15.10 1.11 42.57
CA PRO A 43 -14.98 1.92 43.76
C PRO A 43 -15.02 1.04 45.02
N GLY A 44 -14.03 1.20 45.90
CA GLY A 44 -13.95 0.47 47.18
C GLY A 44 -13.30 -0.91 47.13
N VAL A 45 -12.76 -1.34 45.98
CA VAL A 45 -12.04 -2.62 45.86
C VAL A 45 -10.52 -2.40 45.93
N ILE A 46 -9.86 -3.13 46.83
CA ILE A 46 -8.39 -3.18 46.90
C ILE A 46 -7.94 -4.35 46.02
N TYR A 47 -7.17 -4.05 44.98
CA TYR A 47 -6.61 -5.06 44.09
C TYR A 47 -5.36 -5.70 44.69
N SER A 48 -5.41 -7.01 44.89
CA SER A 48 -4.29 -7.84 45.32
C SER A 48 -3.82 -8.74 44.17
N PRO A 49 -2.67 -9.44 44.27
CA PRO A 49 -2.24 -10.39 43.24
C PRO A 49 -3.27 -11.46 42.90
N ASP A 50 -4.10 -11.84 43.88
CA ASP A 50 -5.18 -12.84 43.72
C ASP A 50 -6.43 -12.26 43.05
N VAL A 51 -6.64 -10.94 43.12
CA VAL A 51 -7.76 -10.22 42.49
C VAL A 51 -7.21 -9.25 41.44
N PRO A 52 -7.00 -9.70 40.19
CA PRO A 52 -6.41 -8.87 39.14
C PRO A 52 -7.27 -7.64 38.86
N SER A 53 -6.62 -6.51 38.56
CA SER A 53 -7.32 -5.28 38.20
C SER A 53 -8.12 -5.46 36.89
N PRO A 54 -9.22 -4.70 36.70
CA PRO A 54 -10.00 -4.74 35.46
C PRO A 54 -9.15 -4.46 34.22
N ALA A 55 -8.20 -3.53 34.32
CA ALA A 55 -7.21 -3.25 33.27
C ALA A 55 -6.35 -4.47 32.93
N LEU A 56 -5.88 -5.24 33.95
CA LEU A 56 -5.10 -6.46 33.75
C LEU A 56 -5.93 -7.58 33.13
N CYS A 57 -7.18 -7.76 33.57
CA CYS A 57 -8.12 -8.71 32.98
C CYS A 57 -8.41 -8.38 31.51
N TYR A 58 -8.67 -7.10 31.22
CA TYR A 58 -8.92 -6.65 29.86
C TYR A 58 -7.69 -6.83 28.97
N ALA A 59 -6.48 -6.52 29.47
CA ALA A 59 -5.23 -6.80 28.78
C ALA A 59 -5.09 -8.30 28.43
N ARG A 60 -5.40 -9.22 29.35
CA ARG A 60 -5.37 -10.67 29.08
C ARG A 60 -6.30 -11.10 27.94
N VAL A 61 -7.48 -10.49 27.82
CA VAL A 61 -8.40 -10.75 26.69
C VAL A 61 -7.79 -10.28 25.38
N LEU A 62 -7.21 -9.07 25.35
CA LEU A 62 -6.53 -8.55 24.16
C LEU A 62 -5.32 -9.40 23.77
N LEU A 63 -4.56 -9.90 24.75
CA LEU A 63 -3.40 -10.77 24.52
C LEU A 63 -3.77 -12.07 23.79
N ALA A 64 -4.92 -12.66 24.09
CA ALA A 64 -5.39 -13.85 23.38
C ALA A 64 -5.58 -13.59 21.87
N HIS A 65 -6.10 -12.42 21.51
CA HIS A 65 -6.30 -12.03 20.12
C HIS A 65 -5.02 -11.55 19.43
N LEU A 66 -4.13 -10.86 20.16
CA LEU A 66 -2.80 -10.50 19.66
C LEU A 66 -1.92 -11.74 19.40
N GLY A 67 -2.06 -12.77 20.24
CA GLY A 67 -1.35 -14.04 20.10
C GLY A 67 -1.84 -14.93 18.94
N SER A 68 -2.98 -14.60 18.34
CA SER A 68 -3.57 -15.36 17.23
C SER A 68 -2.77 -15.23 15.93
N ARG A 69 -2.86 -16.26 15.07
CA ARG A 69 -2.34 -16.24 13.69
C ARG A 69 -3.35 -15.72 12.66
N SER A 70 -4.51 -15.24 13.11
CA SER A 70 -5.47 -14.53 12.25
C SER A 70 -5.09 -13.06 12.08
N ALA A 71 -4.87 -12.65 10.82
CA ALA A 71 -4.67 -11.24 10.48
C ALA A 71 -5.86 -10.38 10.90
N LEU A 72 -7.08 -10.92 10.74
CA LEU A 72 -8.32 -10.22 11.07
C LEU A 72 -8.44 -9.95 12.57
N GLN A 73 -8.14 -10.94 13.42
CA GLN A 73 -8.18 -10.77 14.87
C GLN A 73 -7.17 -9.73 15.33
N ARG A 74 -5.93 -9.78 14.82
CA ARG A 74 -4.90 -8.77 15.11
C ARG A 74 -5.32 -7.37 14.66
N THR A 75 -5.91 -7.27 13.47
CA THR A 75 -6.40 -5.99 12.92
C THR A 75 -7.48 -5.39 13.81
N VAL A 76 -8.54 -6.14 14.12
CA VAL A 76 -9.64 -5.67 14.98
C VAL A 76 -9.14 -5.28 16.36
N THR A 77 -8.19 -6.04 16.92
CA THR A 77 -7.57 -5.75 18.22
C THR A 77 -6.77 -4.46 18.17
N GLY A 78 -5.91 -4.28 17.16
CA GLY A 78 -5.14 -3.04 16.97
C GLY A 78 -6.03 -1.81 16.75
N LEU A 79 -7.09 -1.94 15.95
CA LEU A 79 -8.08 -0.89 15.75
C LEU A 79 -8.83 -0.54 17.04
N THR A 80 -9.21 -1.53 17.84
CA THR A 80 -9.90 -1.32 19.12
C THR A 80 -9.00 -0.56 20.09
N ILE A 81 -7.72 -0.97 20.20
CA ILE A 81 -6.74 -0.35 21.07
C ILE A 81 -6.42 1.10 20.64
N SER A 82 -6.23 1.33 19.33
CA SER A 82 -6.00 2.69 18.82
C SER A 82 -7.20 3.61 19.07
N HIS A 83 -8.43 3.13 18.88
CA HIS A 83 -9.63 3.89 19.20
C HIS A 83 -9.82 4.13 20.70
N TRP A 84 -9.44 3.17 21.56
CA TRP A 84 -9.42 3.36 23.01
C TRP A 84 -8.44 4.47 23.40
N ALA A 85 -7.20 4.41 22.90
CA ALA A 85 -6.17 5.40 23.18
C ALA A 85 -6.50 6.81 22.65
N ALA A 86 -7.25 6.91 21.55
CA ALA A 86 -7.64 8.19 20.95
C ALA A 86 -8.67 8.99 21.76
N GLN A 87 -9.38 8.38 22.72
CA GLN A 87 -10.45 9.06 23.48
C GLN A 87 -9.92 9.92 24.63
N GLU A 88 -8.71 9.67 25.10
CA GLU A 88 -8.15 10.34 26.26
C GLU A 88 -7.16 11.42 25.82
N ARG A 89 -7.16 12.57 26.53
CA ARG A 89 -6.19 13.64 26.27
C ARG A 89 -4.75 13.21 26.59
N ARG A 90 -4.60 12.19 27.44
CA ARG A 90 -3.34 11.51 27.77
C ARG A 90 -3.51 10.02 27.43
N PRO A 91 -2.46 9.31 27.00
CA PRO A 91 -2.58 7.88 26.74
C PRO A 91 -3.00 7.14 28.02
N PRO A 92 -3.90 6.15 27.91
CA PRO A 92 -4.33 5.37 29.07
C PRO A 92 -3.14 4.59 29.65
N GLU A 93 -3.10 4.43 30.97
CA GLU A 93 -2.14 3.56 31.62
C GLU A 93 -2.45 2.10 31.28
N ILE A 94 -1.53 1.45 30.58
CA ILE A 94 -1.66 0.05 30.16
C ILE A 94 -0.71 -0.85 30.96
N PRO A 95 -1.11 -2.09 31.26
CA PRO A 95 -0.19 -3.08 31.84
C PRO A 95 0.98 -3.38 30.90
N ASP A 96 2.18 -3.58 31.45
CA ASP A 96 3.40 -3.84 30.67
C ASP A 96 3.30 -5.10 29.81
N ILE A 97 2.55 -6.12 30.26
CA ILE A 97 2.29 -7.32 29.46
C ILE A 97 1.66 -7.02 28.09
N LEU A 98 0.81 -5.98 28.00
CA LEU A 98 0.17 -5.57 26.76
C LEU A 98 1.14 -4.77 25.90
N ARG A 99 1.92 -3.89 26.52
CA ARG A 99 2.98 -3.09 25.89
C ARG A 99 4.00 -4.01 25.20
N ASP A 100 4.54 -4.96 25.94
CA ASP A 100 5.58 -5.88 25.47
C ASP A 100 5.05 -6.77 24.35
N LYS A 101 3.81 -7.28 24.47
CA LYS A 101 3.23 -8.11 23.42
C LYS A 101 2.97 -7.32 22.14
N LEU A 102 2.50 -6.07 22.22
CA LEU A 102 2.31 -5.23 21.04
C LEU A 102 3.63 -4.99 20.30
N LEU A 103 4.71 -4.67 21.02
CA LEU A 103 6.04 -4.51 20.44
C LEU A 103 6.59 -5.81 19.85
N ALA A 104 6.37 -6.95 20.52
CA ALA A 104 6.73 -8.26 19.98
C ALA A 104 5.99 -8.54 18.67
N CYS A 105 4.67 -8.31 18.61
CA CYS A 105 3.87 -8.52 17.41
C CYS A 105 4.31 -7.66 16.22
N LEU A 106 4.89 -6.48 16.44
CA LEU A 106 5.45 -5.64 15.37
C LEU A 106 6.72 -6.20 14.73
N ASN A 107 7.38 -7.17 15.38
CA ASN A 107 8.58 -7.84 14.87
C ASN A 107 8.31 -9.29 14.41
N GLU A 108 7.10 -9.82 14.64
CA GLU A 108 6.71 -11.16 14.22
C GLU A 108 6.48 -11.22 12.69
N CYS A 109 6.93 -12.31 12.06
CA CYS A 109 6.70 -12.58 10.64
C CYS A 109 6.27 -14.03 10.46
N PHE A 110 5.03 -14.26 10.00
CA PHE A 110 4.51 -15.60 9.73
C PHE A 110 3.35 -15.55 8.72
N TYR A 111 2.94 -16.72 8.23
CA TYR A 111 1.79 -16.92 7.36
C TYR A 111 0.47 -16.91 8.14
N TYR A 112 -0.51 -16.15 7.66
CA TYR A 112 -1.79 -16.02 8.34
C TYR A 112 -2.72 -17.21 8.07
N ASP A 113 -3.60 -17.52 9.03
CA ASP A 113 -4.55 -18.62 8.90
C ASP A 113 -5.52 -18.43 7.71
N GLU A 114 -5.81 -17.17 7.35
CA GLU A 114 -6.67 -16.82 6.23
C GLU A 114 -6.16 -17.30 4.86
N ILE A 115 -4.83 -17.49 4.69
CA ILE A 115 -4.26 -18.01 3.44
C ILE A 115 -4.05 -19.53 3.46
N ALA A 116 -4.34 -20.21 4.58
CA ALA A 116 -4.05 -21.63 4.73
C ALA A 116 -4.76 -22.47 3.65
N GLY A 117 -6.01 -22.15 3.34
CA GLY A 117 -6.79 -22.88 2.33
C GLY A 117 -6.26 -22.72 0.90
N SER A 118 -5.90 -21.50 0.49
CA SER A 118 -5.30 -21.24 -0.83
C SER A 118 -3.90 -21.86 -0.92
N PHE A 119 -3.11 -21.75 0.14
CA PHE A 119 -1.78 -22.33 0.22
C PHE A 119 -1.81 -23.86 0.16
N THR A 120 -2.71 -24.54 0.87
CA THR A 120 -2.86 -26.00 0.80
C THR A 120 -3.25 -26.47 -0.60
N ARG A 121 -4.16 -25.76 -1.27
CA ARG A 121 -4.52 -26.07 -2.67
C ARG A 121 -3.30 -25.94 -3.59
N LEU A 122 -2.57 -24.84 -3.47
CA LEU A 122 -1.35 -24.59 -4.24
C LEU A 122 -0.27 -25.65 -3.97
N LEU A 123 -0.13 -26.10 -2.72
CA LEU A 123 0.78 -27.19 -2.37
C LEU A 123 0.40 -28.51 -3.04
N HIS A 124 -0.88 -28.85 -3.10
CA HIS A 124 -1.34 -30.05 -3.80
C HIS A 124 -1.07 -29.97 -5.30
N GLU A 125 -1.41 -28.84 -5.93
CA GLU A 125 -1.15 -28.59 -7.35
C GLU A 125 0.35 -28.67 -7.67
N SER A 126 1.19 -28.12 -6.78
CA SER A 126 2.65 -28.14 -6.92
C SER A 126 3.21 -29.55 -6.81
N ARG A 127 2.74 -30.35 -5.84
CA ARG A 127 3.16 -31.74 -5.67
C ARG A 127 2.75 -32.60 -6.86
N ASP A 128 1.54 -32.42 -7.37
CA ASP A 128 1.05 -33.13 -8.55
C ASP A 128 1.83 -32.75 -9.81
N TYR A 129 2.17 -31.47 -9.97
CA TYR A 129 3.05 -31.02 -11.04
C TYR A 129 4.46 -31.62 -10.92
N ILE A 130 5.06 -31.62 -9.72
CA ILE A 130 6.36 -32.26 -9.47
C ILE A 130 6.31 -33.76 -9.79
N ALA A 131 5.24 -34.46 -9.39
CA ALA A 131 5.06 -35.88 -9.70
C ALA A 131 4.99 -36.11 -11.21
N THR A 132 4.28 -35.25 -11.93
CA THR A 132 4.19 -35.28 -13.40
C THR A 132 5.56 -35.05 -14.05
N LEU A 133 6.34 -34.07 -13.56
CA LEU A 133 7.69 -33.80 -14.05
C LEU A 133 8.65 -34.98 -13.80
N LYS A 134 8.56 -35.62 -12.63
CA LYS A 134 9.35 -36.83 -12.30
C LYS A 134 8.98 -38.00 -13.20
N HIS A 135 7.69 -38.21 -13.51
CA HIS A 135 7.24 -39.25 -14.42
C HIS A 135 7.86 -39.10 -15.82
N TYR A 136 8.02 -37.86 -16.31
CA TYR A 136 8.66 -37.56 -17.59
C TYR A 136 10.19 -37.39 -17.52
N LYS A 137 10.81 -37.68 -16.37
CA LYS A 137 12.27 -37.60 -16.13
C LYS A 137 12.88 -36.20 -16.39
N LEU A 138 12.09 -35.15 -16.14
CA LEU A 138 12.56 -33.77 -16.27
C LEU A 138 13.38 -33.36 -15.04
N CYS A 139 14.51 -32.68 -15.27
CA CYS A 139 15.36 -32.17 -14.21
C CYS A 139 14.61 -31.12 -13.38
N LEU A 140 14.44 -31.36 -12.10
CA LEU A 140 13.86 -30.39 -11.18
C LEU A 140 14.95 -29.48 -10.59
N PRO A 141 14.61 -28.27 -10.13
CA PRO A 141 15.52 -27.48 -9.31
C PRO A 141 15.91 -28.26 -8.04
N ILE A 142 17.21 -28.28 -7.71
CA ILE A 142 17.79 -29.03 -6.57
C ILE A 142 17.07 -28.70 -5.25
N GLU A 143 16.65 -27.45 -5.07
CA GLU A 143 15.93 -26.96 -3.89
C GLU A 143 14.53 -27.60 -3.71
N VAL A 144 13.91 -28.03 -4.80
CA VAL A 144 12.58 -28.67 -4.82
C VAL A 144 12.71 -30.19 -4.67
N GLU A 145 13.82 -30.78 -5.14
CA GLU A 145 14.07 -32.23 -5.04
C GLU A 145 14.31 -32.69 -3.59
N ASN A 146 14.92 -31.84 -2.76
CA ASN A 146 15.27 -32.16 -1.37
C ASN A 146 14.17 -31.86 -0.34
N SER A 147 13.06 -31.22 -0.73
CA SER A 147 12.00 -30.84 0.21
C SER A 147 11.02 -32.00 0.46
N SER A 148 11.14 -32.65 1.62
CA SER A 148 10.37 -33.87 1.94
C SER A 148 9.04 -33.63 2.65
N VAL A 149 8.74 -32.43 3.17
CA VAL A 149 7.50 -32.21 3.97
C VAL A 149 6.72 -30.95 3.61
N VAL A 150 7.33 -29.77 3.46
CA VAL A 150 6.61 -28.51 3.15
C VAL A 150 7.38 -27.71 2.10
N ILE A 151 6.72 -27.40 0.98
CA ILE A 151 7.28 -26.54 -0.07
C ILE A 151 6.95 -25.09 0.28
N SER A 152 7.93 -24.18 0.29
CA SER A 152 7.68 -22.75 0.54
C SER A 152 7.11 -22.05 -0.70
N LEU A 153 6.43 -20.90 -0.53
CA LEU A 153 5.98 -20.09 -1.68
C LEU A 153 7.14 -19.72 -2.62
N ASP A 154 8.32 -19.49 -2.07
CA ASP A 154 9.53 -19.17 -2.84
C ASP A 154 9.99 -20.35 -3.71
N GLN A 155 9.97 -21.56 -3.14
CA GLN A 155 10.27 -22.79 -3.89
C GLN A 155 9.25 -23.05 -5.02
N ILE A 156 7.96 -22.78 -4.79
CA ILE A 156 6.93 -22.90 -5.84
C ILE A 156 7.15 -21.82 -6.91
N THR A 157 7.60 -20.62 -6.52
CA THR A 157 7.99 -19.55 -7.47
C THR A 157 9.14 -20.02 -8.37
N THR A 158 10.20 -20.58 -7.78
CA THR A 158 11.36 -21.11 -8.52
C THR A 158 10.95 -22.27 -9.45
N LEU A 159 10.03 -23.13 -9.00
CA LEU A 159 9.47 -24.21 -9.81
C LEU A 159 8.68 -23.67 -11.01
N ALA A 160 7.88 -22.62 -10.79
CA ALA A 160 7.08 -22.00 -11.82
C ALA A 160 7.91 -21.10 -12.77
N ALA A 161 9.09 -20.63 -12.38
CA ALA A 161 9.87 -19.68 -13.17
C ALA A 161 10.49 -20.26 -14.45
N LYS A 162 10.78 -21.57 -14.50
CA LYS A 162 11.45 -22.20 -15.66
C LYS A 162 10.44 -22.72 -16.67
N PRO A 163 10.46 -22.27 -17.94
CA PRO A 163 9.56 -22.80 -18.97
C PRO A 163 9.91 -24.25 -19.26
N VAL A 164 8.89 -25.07 -19.52
CA VAL A 164 9.05 -26.53 -19.69
C VAL A 164 9.98 -26.87 -20.86
N SER A 165 9.98 -26.03 -21.90
CA SER A 165 10.85 -26.13 -23.08
C SER A 165 12.34 -26.01 -22.77
N SER A 166 12.70 -25.32 -21.68
CA SER A 166 14.09 -25.13 -21.25
C SER A 166 14.59 -26.23 -20.29
N MET A 167 13.70 -27.11 -19.84
CA MET A 167 14.04 -28.17 -18.89
C MET A 167 14.80 -29.29 -19.60
N GLN A 168 15.83 -29.82 -18.94
CA GLN A 168 16.60 -30.97 -19.43
C GLN A 168 15.95 -32.29 -18.99
N VAL A 169 16.13 -33.34 -19.77
CA VAL A 169 15.70 -34.71 -19.44
C VAL A 169 16.90 -35.51 -18.96
N ILE A 170 16.76 -36.20 -17.83
CA ILE A 170 17.78 -37.13 -17.32
C ILE A 170 17.70 -38.43 -18.13
N GLY A 171 18.71 -38.68 -18.96
CA GLY A 171 18.83 -39.94 -19.70
C GLY A 171 19.11 -41.13 -18.77
N ALA A 172 19.01 -42.35 -19.29
CA ALA A 172 19.28 -43.59 -18.53
C ALA A 172 20.70 -43.66 -17.93
N ASN A 173 21.63 -42.84 -18.42
CA ASN A 173 23.02 -42.76 -17.98
C ASN A 173 23.31 -41.57 -17.04
N GLY A 174 22.29 -40.85 -16.57
CA GLY A 174 22.45 -39.69 -15.68
C GLY A 174 22.92 -38.40 -16.40
N THR A 175 23.05 -38.42 -17.73
CA THR A 175 23.44 -37.24 -18.51
C THR A 175 22.22 -36.38 -18.89
N PRO A 176 22.29 -35.05 -18.74
CA PRO A 176 21.22 -34.15 -19.15
C PRO A 176 21.16 -34.07 -20.69
N SER A 177 19.98 -34.31 -21.24
CA SER A 177 19.70 -34.25 -22.67
C SER A 177 18.58 -33.24 -22.97
N PRO A 178 18.55 -32.64 -24.18
CA PRO A 178 17.50 -31.69 -24.55
C PRO A 178 16.13 -32.38 -24.60
N ASN A 179 15.10 -31.62 -24.21
CA ASN A 179 13.74 -32.10 -24.06
C ASN A 179 13.15 -32.55 -25.41
N LYS A 180 12.85 -33.85 -25.58
CA LYS A 180 12.21 -34.43 -26.77
C LYS A 180 10.75 -34.85 -26.49
N LEU A 181 10.02 -34.07 -25.71
CA LEU A 181 8.61 -34.34 -25.42
C LEU A 181 7.70 -33.99 -26.62
N LYS A 182 6.54 -34.65 -26.69
CA LYS A 182 5.53 -34.35 -27.73
C LYS A 182 5.01 -32.92 -27.56
N PRO A 183 4.78 -32.15 -28.65
CA PRO A 183 4.33 -30.75 -28.56
C PRO A 183 3.04 -30.55 -27.74
N LYS A 184 2.10 -31.48 -27.84
CA LYS A 184 0.84 -31.46 -27.06
C LYS A 184 1.10 -31.52 -25.55
N LEU A 185 2.04 -32.37 -25.12
CA LEU A 185 2.39 -32.54 -23.71
C LEU A 185 3.17 -31.34 -23.16
N VAL A 186 4.04 -30.73 -23.97
CA VAL A 186 4.72 -29.48 -23.59
C VAL A 186 3.71 -28.37 -23.34
N THR A 187 2.67 -28.27 -24.18
CA THR A 187 1.60 -27.27 -24.02
C THR A 187 0.82 -27.50 -22.72
N GLU A 188 0.44 -28.75 -22.42
CA GLU A 188 -0.28 -29.10 -21.18
C GLU A 188 0.56 -28.80 -19.92
N LEU A 189 1.84 -29.17 -19.90
CA LEU A 189 2.74 -28.88 -18.79
C LEU A 189 2.96 -27.37 -18.60
N GLU A 190 3.04 -26.62 -19.70
CA GLU A 190 3.19 -25.18 -19.68
C GLU A 190 1.92 -24.47 -19.15
N GLU A 191 0.73 -24.96 -19.49
CA GLU A 191 -0.53 -24.51 -18.90
C GLU A 191 -0.57 -24.75 -17.39
N ARG A 192 -0.14 -25.93 -16.94
CA ARG A 192 -0.02 -26.24 -15.50
C ARG A 192 1.01 -25.35 -14.81
N ARG A 193 2.16 -25.07 -15.44
CA ARG A 193 3.17 -24.14 -14.93
C ARG A 193 2.59 -22.73 -14.75
N ARG A 194 1.86 -22.22 -15.76
CA ARG A 194 1.19 -20.91 -15.68
C ARG A 194 0.13 -20.87 -14.59
N ALA A 195 -0.63 -21.95 -14.40
CA ALA A 195 -1.59 -22.05 -13.31
C ALA A 195 -0.91 -21.93 -11.94
N LEU A 196 0.23 -22.60 -11.74
CA LEU A 196 1.04 -22.47 -10.52
C LEU A 196 1.57 -21.04 -10.33
N GLU A 197 2.09 -20.41 -11.40
CA GLU A 197 2.58 -19.04 -11.36
C GLU A 197 1.48 -18.05 -10.91
N ILE A 198 0.27 -18.18 -11.45
CA ILE A 198 -0.89 -17.39 -11.05
C ILE A 198 -1.28 -17.70 -9.59
N GLY A 199 -1.30 -18.97 -9.20
CA GLY A 199 -1.64 -19.41 -7.84
C GLY A 199 -0.67 -18.86 -6.78
N VAL A 200 0.63 -18.90 -7.05
CA VAL A 200 1.68 -18.29 -6.22
C VAL A 200 1.48 -16.79 -6.10
N ARG A 201 1.36 -16.09 -7.24
CA ARG A 201 1.20 -14.63 -7.26
C ARG A 201 -0.02 -14.18 -6.46
N ASN A 202 -1.15 -14.87 -6.61
CA ASN A 202 -2.38 -14.59 -5.86
C ASN A 202 -2.20 -14.83 -4.36
N THR A 203 -1.61 -15.95 -3.96
CA THR A 203 -1.41 -16.30 -2.54
C THR A 203 -0.43 -15.33 -1.87
N THR A 204 0.67 -14.99 -2.54
CA THR A 204 1.64 -13.99 -2.07
C THR A 204 1.00 -12.61 -1.95
N SER A 205 0.20 -12.18 -2.94
CA SER A 205 -0.53 -10.91 -2.88
C SER A 205 -1.50 -10.86 -1.69
N GLN A 206 -2.23 -11.96 -1.43
CA GLN A 206 -3.13 -12.05 -0.27
C GLN A 206 -2.35 -11.97 1.05
N GLN A 207 -1.23 -12.68 1.17
CA GLN A 207 -0.38 -12.61 2.35
C GLN A 207 0.13 -11.18 2.60
N ILE A 208 0.59 -10.49 1.56
CA ILE A 208 1.08 -9.11 1.66
C ILE A 208 -0.05 -8.16 2.08
N ALA A 209 -1.24 -8.29 1.51
CA ALA A 209 -2.40 -7.46 1.87
C ALA A 209 -2.80 -7.66 3.34
N LEU A 210 -2.92 -8.91 3.79
CA LEU A 210 -3.23 -9.24 5.19
C LEU A 210 -2.17 -8.72 6.16
N ASN A 211 -0.89 -8.87 5.80
CA ASN A 211 0.22 -8.37 6.60
C ASN A 211 0.21 -6.85 6.71
N THR A 212 -0.01 -6.15 5.59
CA THR A 212 -0.06 -4.69 5.55
C THR A 212 -1.17 -4.16 6.45
N MET A 213 -2.37 -4.71 6.34
CA MET A 213 -3.52 -4.35 7.15
C MET A 213 -3.28 -4.62 8.65
N ALA A 214 -2.84 -5.82 9.01
CA ALA A 214 -2.65 -6.21 10.41
C ALA A 214 -1.53 -5.41 11.08
N MET A 215 -0.38 -5.28 10.40
CA MET A 215 0.78 -4.56 10.95
C MET A 215 0.51 -3.06 11.06
N ALA A 216 -0.21 -2.45 10.11
CA ALA A 216 -0.57 -1.04 10.21
C ALA A 216 -1.55 -0.77 11.37
N ALA A 217 -2.52 -1.65 11.60
CA ALA A 217 -3.42 -1.54 12.74
C ALA A 217 -2.68 -1.68 14.09
N LEU A 218 -1.73 -2.61 14.18
CA LEU A 218 -0.89 -2.78 15.37
C LEU A 218 0.07 -1.59 15.59
N ALA A 219 0.68 -1.09 14.52
CA ALA A 219 1.55 0.09 14.59
C ALA A 219 0.74 1.34 14.98
N GLY A 220 -0.51 1.45 14.49
CA GLY A 220 -1.46 2.47 14.91
C GLY A 220 -1.79 2.38 16.40
N ALA A 221 -2.06 1.18 16.92
CA ALA A 221 -2.29 0.95 18.34
C ALA A 221 -1.11 1.42 19.20
N ALA A 222 0.11 0.98 18.87
CA ALA A 222 1.32 1.36 19.58
C ALA A 222 1.59 2.88 19.50
N THR A 223 1.37 3.48 18.34
CA THR A 223 1.50 4.94 18.13
C THR A 223 0.53 5.71 19.02
N MET A 224 -0.76 5.35 19.01
CA MET A 224 -1.78 6.08 19.78
C MET A 224 -1.57 5.92 21.30
N LEU A 225 -1.07 4.77 21.75
CA LEU A 225 -0.67 4.55 23.15
C LEU A 225 0.65 5.22 23.54
N ARG A 226 1.34 5.87 22.60
CA ARG A 226 2.67 6.47 22.81
C ARG A 226 3.76 5.47 23.20
N ILE A 227 3.61 4.21 22.76
CA ILE A 227 4.64 3.19 22.95
C ILE A 227 5.67 3.35 21.82
N LEU A 228 6.57 4.31 22.01
CA LEU A 228 7.65 4.59 21.07
C LEU A 228 8.95 4.01 21.61
N PRO A 229 9.70 3.24 20.79
CA PRO A 229 11.07 2.85 21.14
C PRO A 229 11.93 4.09 21.50
N GLU A 230 12.57 4.09 22.66
CA GLU A 230 13.37 5.23 23.13
C GLU A 230 14.63 5.44 22.26
N PRO A 231 15.14 6.68 22.10
CA PRO A 231 16.41 6.90 21.42
C PRO A 231 17.53 6.10 22.11
N PRO A 232 18.44 5.43 21.39
CA PRO A 232 18.74 5.51 19.95
C PRO A 232 18.02 4.46 19.08
N SER A 233 17.08 3.69 19.61
CA SER A 233 16.46 2.60 18.87
C SER A 233 15.65 3.10 17.65
N PRO A 234 15.71 2.41 16.49
CA PRO A 234 15.04 2.87 15.29
C PRO A 234 13.54 2.65 15.37
N LEU A 235 12.76 3.62 14.88
CA LEU A 235 11.30 3.57 14.84
C LEU A 235 10.75 2.76 13.64
N ASN A 236 11.61 2.00 12.96
CA ASN A 236 11.26 1.23 11.76
C ASN A 236 10.08 0.27 11.96
N PRO A 237 9.93 -0.44 13.11
CA PRO A 237 8.78 -1.32 13.34
C PRO A 237 7.42 -0.60 13.37
N LEU A 238 7.40 0.73 13.60
CA LEU A 238 6.19 1.55 13.57
C LEU A 238 6.01 2.25 12.22
N ILE A 239 7.08 2.87 11.71
CA ILE A 239 7.04 3.66 10.47
C ILE A 239 6.77 2.76 9.26
N LYS A 240 7.45 1.61 9.16
CA LYS A 240 7.38 0.76 7.96
C LYS A 240 5.96 0.22 7.73
N PRO A 241 5.24 -0.35 8.73
CA PRO A 241 3.87 -0.80 8.52
C PRO A 241 2.91 0.33 8.11
N LEU A 242 3.00 1.49 8.75
CA LEU A 242 2.14 2.64 8.43
C LEU A 242 2.42 3.16 7.01
N MET A 243 3.69 3.31 6.65
CA MET A 243 4.10 3.72 5.30
C MET A 243 3.70 2.70 4.22
N GLU A 244 3.78 1.40 4.51
CA GLU A 244 3.37 0.36 3.55
C GLU A 244 1.85 0.37 3.33
N SER A 245 1.05 0.58 4.39
CA SER A 245 -0.40 0.75 4.27
C SER A 245 -0.75 2.02 3.50
N VAL A 246 -0.11 3.16 3.79
CA VAL A 246 -0.23 4.37 2.97
C VAL A 246 0.10 4.11 1.50
N LYS A 247 1.12 3.28 1.20
CA LYS A 247 1.57 3.00 -0.16
C LYS A 247 0.65 2.04 -0.93
N ARG A 248 0.09 1.02 -0.28
CA ARG A 248 -0.50 -0.15 -0.97
C ARG A 248 -1.89 -0.59 -0.50
N GLU A 249 -2.43 -0.02 0.58
CA GLU A 249 -3.72 -0.44 1.12
C GLU A 249 -4.87 -0.14 0.14
N GLU A 250 -5.56 -1.19 -0.31
CA GLU A 250 -6.65 -1.06 -1.28
C GLU A 250 -7.90 -0.45 -0.63
N ASN A 251 -8.15 -0.78 0.64
CA ASN A 251 -9.31 -0.26 1.36
C ASN A 251 -9.09 1.19 1.81
N GLU A 252 -9.95 2.10 1.34
CA GLU A 252 -9.82 3.53 1.59
C GLU A 252 -9.88 3.90 3.08
N GLU A 253 -10.79 3.29 3.84
CA GLU A 253 -10.98 3.59 5.26
C GLU A 253 -9.75 3.14 6.08
N LEU A 254 -9.21 1.95 5.79
CA LEU A 254 -7.99 1.47 6.44
C LEU A 254 -6.78 2.33 6.07
N GLN A 255 -6.66 2.71 4.80
CA GLN A 255 -5.58 3.59 4.32
C GLN A 255 -5.64 4.97 4.99
N LYS A 256 -6.85 5.51 5.17
CA LYS A 256 -7.10 6.78 5.88
C LYS A 256 -6.73 6.69 7.37
N LEU A 257 -7.08 5.58 8.04
CA LEU A 257 -6.67 5.36 9.43
C LEU A 257 -5.15 5.26 9.57
N ALA A 258 -4.48 4.54 8.66
CA ALA A 258 -3.02 4.47 8.65
C ALA A 258 -2.36 5.85 8.45
N ALA A 259 -2.92 6.68 7.56
CA ALA A 259 -2.50 8.06 7.35
C ALA A 259 -2.66 8.94 8.62
N GLN A 260 -3.77 8.78 9.35
CA GLN A 260 -3.99 9.48 10.62
C GLN A 260 -3.00 9.05 11.70
N TYR A 261 -2.76 7.75 11.85
CA TYR A 261 -1.76 7.23 12.78
C TYR A 261 -0.35 7.71 12.42
N LEU A 262 -0.01 7.74 11.12
CA LEU A 262 1.27 8.28 10.66
C LEU A 262 1.42 9.77 10.99
N ALA A 263 0.36 10.57 10.82
CA ALA A 263 0.38 11.98 11.17
C ALA A 263 0.67 12.22 12.66
N HIS A 264 0.03 11.43 13.53
CA HIS A 264 0.31 11.43 14.96
C HIS A 264 1.74 10.95 15.26
N LEU A 265 2.23 9.92 14.58
CA LEU A 265 3.62 9.46 14.77
C LEU A 265 4.64 10.57 14.41
N VAL A 266 4.42 11.27 13.30
CA VAL A 266 5.26 12.39 12.85
C VAL A 266 5.26 13.52 13.88
N ASP A 267 4.10 13.84 14.45
CA ASP A 267 3.97 14.79 15.56
C ASP A 267 4.84 14.38 16.77
N PHE A 268 4.79 13.12 17.18
CA PHE A 268 5.52 12.66 18.37
C PHE A 268 7.03 12.56 18.12
N CYS A 269 7.42 12.47 16.85
CA CYS A 269 8.82 12.41 16.43
C CYS A 269 9.42 13.78 16.10
N ALA A 270 8.67 14.88 16.21
CA ALA A 270 9.16 16.22 15.86
C ALA A 270 10.27 16.70 16.79
N GLU A 271 10.22 16.32 18.07
CA GLU A 271 11.23 16.70 19.09
C GLU A 271 12.31 15.62 19.27
N ARG A 272 12.21 14.50 18.54
CA ARG A 272 13.15 13.39 18.66
C ARG A 272 14.42 13.67 17.85
N GLU A 273 15.57 13.39 18.45
CA GLU A 273 16.86 13.41 17.75
C GLU A 273 17.47 12.00 17.69
N PRO A 274 17.80 11.46 16.49
CA PRO A 274 17.50 11.98 15.15
C PRO A 274 16.02 11.81 14.76
N SER A 275 15.46 12.81 14.07
CA SER A 275 14.05 12.78 13.63
C SER A 275 13.88 12.04 12.29
N PRO A 276 12.96 11.06 12.20
CA PRO A 276 12.61 10.40 10.93
C PRO A 276 11.74 11.27 10.01
N ASN A 277 11.24 12.42 10.50
CA ASN A 277 10.18 13.19 9.85
C ASN A 277 10.56 13.63 8.44
N ASN A 278 11.78 14.15 8.24
CA ASN A 278 12.23 14.60 6.92
C ASN A 278 12.16 13.48 5.88
N LYS A 279 12.54 12.25 6.24
CA LYS A 279 12.48 11.09 5.34
C LYS A 279 11.04 10.66 5.06
N ILE A 280 10.17 10.68 6.07
CA ILE A 280 8.75 10.37 5.91
C ILE A 280 8.10 11.37 4.95
N ILE A 281 8.30 12.67 5.17
CA ILE A 281 7.75 13.74 4.31
C ILE A 281 8.22 13.60 2.87
N THR A 282 9.52 13.44 2.63
CA THR A 282 10.05 13.25 1.27
C THR A 282 9.43 12.04 0.58
N ASN A 283 9.26 10.91 1.29
CA ASN A 283 8.62 9.73 0.73
C ASN A 283 7.14 9.98 0.40
N LEU A 284 6.40 10.68 1.26
CA LEU A 284 5.00 11.03 1.01
C LEU A 284 4.84 11.95 -0.20
N CYS A 285 5.70 12.95 -0.35
CA CYS A 285 5.71 13.82 -1.54
C CYS A 285 6.00 13.01 -2.81
N THR A 286 6.99 12.10 -2.78
CA THR A 286 7.28 11.18 -3.89
C THR A 286 6.10 10.27 -4.21
N PHE A 287 5.39 9.78 -3.20
CA PHE A 287 4.21 8.93 -3.36
C PHE A 287 3.06 9.68 -4.02
N LEU A 288 2.83 10.93 -3.60
CA LEU A 288 1.84 11.83 -4.20
C LEU A 288 2.12 12.05 -5.69
N CYS A 289 3.39 12.30 -6.04
CA CYS A 289 3.83 12.64 -7.40
C CYS A 289 4.24 11.41 -8.23
N SER A 290 3.78 10.21 -7.84
CA SER A 290 4.12 8.96 -8.54
C SER A 290 3.11 8.57 -9.63
N ASP A 291 1.94 9.19 -9.64
CA ASP A 291 0.89 8.99 -10.64
C ASP A 291 1.10 9.98 -11.78
N THR A 292 1.60 9.52 -12.93
CA THR A 292 1.95 10.38 -14.08
C THR A 292 0.74 10.98 -14.78
N GLU A 293 -0.46 10.42 -14.58
CA GLU A 293 -1.71 10.99 -15.10
C GLU A 293 -2.15 12.20 -14.27
N PHE A 294 -1.81 12.20 -12.98
CA PHE A 294 -2.15 13.27 -12.06
C PHE A 294 -1.03 14.31 -11.94
N THR A 295 0.23 13.86 -11.91
CA THR A 295 1.41 14.70 -11.81
C THR A 295 2.32 14.44 -13.01
N PRO A 296 2.19 15.25 -14.08
CA PRO A 296 3.00 15.12 -15.29
C PRO A 296 4.49 15.21 -14.99
N ARG A 297 5.31 14.56 -15.83
CA ARG A 297 6.77 14.63 -15.75
C ARG A 297 7.37 15.06 -17.08
N VAL A 298 8.40 15.90 -17.02
CA VAL A 298 9.19 16.28 -18.19
C VAL A 298 10.25 15.21 -18.44
N GLY A 299 10.14 14.52 -19.58
CA GLY A 299 11.07 13.46 -20.01
C GLY A 299 12.16 13.93 -20.99
N ASP A 300 13.00 12.99 -21.44
CA ASP A 300 14.15 13.27 -22.32
C ASP A 300 13.79 13.55 -23.78
N LYS A 301 12.68 12.97 -24.29
CA LYS A 301 12.29 13.02 -25.71
C LYS A 301 10.89 13.54 -26.00
N ASP A 302 10.05 13.68 -24.97
CA ASP A 302 8.64 14.00 -25.15
C ASP A 302 8.36 15.39 -24.58
N LEU A 303 8.42 16.41 -25.45
CA LEU A 303 7.67 17.66 -25.24
C LEU A 303 6.16 17.43 -25.47
N GLU A 304 5.78 16.29 -26.05
CA GLU A 304 4.39 15.90 -26.35
C GLU A 304 3.39 16.03 -25.19
N PRO A 305 3.74 15.72 -23.91
CA PRO A 305 2.78 15.92 -22.82
C PRO A 305 2.39 17.39 -22.68
N PHE A 306 3.33 18.31 -22.90
CA PHE A 306 3.14 19.74 -22.72
C PHE A 306 2.92 20.48 -24.06
N ASP A 307 2.70 19.75 -25.16
CA ASP A 307 2.31 20.31 -26.45
C ASP A 307 0.78 20.36 -26.54
N GLY A 308 0.22 21.56 -26.34
CA GLY A 308 -1.22 21.79 -26.22
C GLY A 308 -1.70 21.97 -24.78
N ILE A 309 -3.01 21.86 -24.56
CA ILE A 309 -3.63 21.99 -23.23
C ILE A 309 -3.73 20.58 -22.61
N LEU A 310 -2.89 20.29 -21.62
CA LEU A 310 -2.78 19.02 -20.89
C LEU A 310 -4.14 18.50 -20.42
N THR A 311 -4.98 19.39 -19.88
CA THR A 311 -6.31 19.02 -19.38
C THR A 311 -7.20 18.47 -20.49
N MET A 312 -7.08 18.97 -21.72
CA MET A 312 -7.83 18.48 -22.87
C MET A 312 -7.30 17.11 -23.34
N ASN A 313 -5.97 16.95 -23.39
CA ASN A 313 -5.35 15.68 -23.76
C ASN A 313 -5.71 14.57 -22.77
N ASN A 314 -5.67 14.86 -21.46
CA ASN A 314 -6.07 13.92 -20.41
C ASN A 314 -7.54 13.50 -20.55
N ARG A 315 -8.46 14.46 -20.75
CA ARG A 315 -9.89 14.16 -20.95
C ARG A 315 -10.14 13.32 -22.21
N HIS A 316 -9.42 13.60 -23.29
CA HIS A 316 -9.52 12.81 -24.53
C HIS A 316 -9.08 11.36 -24.29
N ARG A 317 -7.93 11.16 -23.65
CA ARG A 317 -7.38 9.84 -23.34
C ARG A 317 -8.29 9.06 -22.38
N GLU A 318 -8.88 9.72 -21.39
CA GLU A 318 -9.89 9.14 -20.50
C GLU A 318 -11.13 8.66 -21.28
N ALA A 319 -11.65 9.50 -22.19
CA ALA A 319 -12.81 9.15 -23.01
C ALA A 319 -12.54 7.96 -23.95
N GLU A 320 -11.34 7.88 -24.53
CA GLU A 320 -10.93 6.74 -25.35
C GLU A 320 -10.88 5.43 -24.54
N ARG A 321 -10.31 5.48 -23.33
CA ARG A 321 -10.27 4.33 -22.41
C ARG A 321 -11.66 3.88 -21.96
N GLU A 322 -12.56 4.82 -21.65
CA GLU A 322 -13.95 4.48 -21.30
C GLU A 322 -14.69 3.81 -22.46
N THR A 323 -14.46 4.27 -23.69
CA THR A 323 -15.06 3.69 -24.89
C THR A 323 -14.52 2.28 -25.15
N TYR A 324 -13.22 2.07 -24.92
CA TYR A 324 -12.59 0.74 -25.03
C TYR A 324 -13.11 -0.24 -23.96
N ASN A 325 -13.20 0.18 -22.70
CA ASN A 325 -13.67 -0.67 -21.60
C ASN A 325 -15.13 -1.11 -21.76
N ARG A 326 -15.99 -0.28 -22.36
CA ARG A 326 -17.37 -0.69 -22.73
C ARG A 326 -17.40 -1.73 -23.84
N GLY A 327 -16.37 -1.80 -24.69
CA GLY A 327 -16.24 -2.78 -25.78
C GLY A 327 -15.79 -4.18 -25.32
N SER A 328 -15.01 -4.27 -24.24
CA SER A 328 -14.48 -5.55 -23.73
C SER A 328 -15.30 -6.18 -22.59
N GLY A 329 -16.26 -5.44 -22.02
CA GLY A 329 -17.00 -5.85 -20.81
C GLY A 329 -18.30 -6.63 -21.02
N ALA A 330 -18.73 -6.92 -22.26
CA ALA A 330 -19.94 -7.68 -22.52
C ALA A 330 -19.59 -9.01 -23.18
N GLY A 331 -19.65 -10.10 -22.41
CA GLY A 331 -19.62 -11.46 -22.93
C GLY A 331 -20.68 -11.64 -24.02
N GLY A 332 -20.23 -11.63 -25.27
CA GLY A 332 -21.07 -11.81 -26.45
C GLY A 332 -20.19 -12.33 -27.58
N VAL A 333 -20.11 -13.66 -27.66
CA VAL A 333 -19.69 -14.36 -28.87
C VAL A 333 -20.59 -13.87 -30.01
N GLY A 334 -20.01 -13.16 -30.98
CA GLY A 334 -20.71 -12.73 -32.20
C GLY A 334 -21.44 -11.39 -32.10
N GLY A 335 -20.79 -10.31 -32.54
CA GLY A 335 -21.43 -9.01 -32.75
C GLY A 335 -20.63 -8.20 -33.77
N GLY A 336 -21.28 -7.86 -34.89
CA GLY A 336 -20.67 -7.38 -36.13
C GLY A 336 -19.66 -6.23 -36.00
N ARG A 337 -18.58 -6.35 -36.77
CA ARG A 337 -17.64 -5.27 -37.09
C ARG A 337 -18.41 -4.15 -37.81
N GLY A 338 -18.73 -3.07 -37.09
CA GLY A 338 -19.30 -1.86 -37.69
C GLY A 338 -18.28 -1.15 -38.60
N PRO A 339 -18.72 -0.43 -39.64
CA PRO A 339 -17.83 0.24 -40.59
C PRO A 339 -17.28 1.53 -39.96
N GLY A 340 -15.95 1.70 -39.96
CA GLY A 340 -15.30 2.96 -39.55
C GLY A 340 -14.12 2.85 -38.59
N ARG A 341 -13.63 1.64 -38.26
CA ARG A 341 -12.44 1.52 -37.39
C ARG A 341 -11.15 1.77 -38.21
N PRO A 342 -10.20 2.62 -37.73
CA PRO A 342 -8.88 2.75 -38.33
C PRO A 342 -8.13 1.40 -38.35
N PRO A 343 -7.09 1.25 -39.20
CA PRO A 343 -6.40 -0.01 -39.37
C PRO A 343 -5.79 -0.49 -38.05
N ALA A 344 -5.81 -1.81 -37.83
CA ALA A 344 -5.14 -2.44 -36.71
C ALA A 344 -3.64 -2.10 -36.75
N THR A 345 -3.18 -1.28 -35.81
CA THR A 345 -1.76 -1.26 -35.46
C THR A 345 -1.42 -2.61 -34.84
N ASP A 346 -0.49 -3.35 -35.47
CA ASP A 346 -0.03 -4.70 -35.13
C ASP A 346 0.77 -4.79 -33.82
N ILE A 347 0.33 -4.09 -32.78
CA ILE A 347 0.83 -4.25 -31.41
C ILE A 347 -0.40 -4.55 -30.56
N PRO A 348 -0.44 -5.64 -29.75
CA PRO A 348 -1.60 -5.96 -28.94
C PRO A 348 -1.79 -4.88 -27.88
N LEU A 349 -2.56 -3.84 -28.20
CA LEU A 349 -2.91 -2.73 -27.31
C LEU A 349 -3.58 -3.27 -26.03
N GLU A 350 -4.24 -4.42 -26.15
CA GLU A 350 -4.81 -5.19 -25.04
C GLU A 350 -3.77 -5.73 -24.05
N GLU A 351 -2.60 -6.16 -24.54
CA GLU A 351 -1.51 -6.67 -23.70
C GLU A 351 -0.73 -5.52 -23.05
N ILE A 352 -0.57 -4.39 -23.75
CA ILE A 352 -0.01 -3.14 -23.20
C ILE A 352 -0.94 -2.56 -22.12
N LEU A 353 -2.24 -2.40 -22.41
CA LEU A 353 -3.22 -1.90 -21.44
C LEU A 353 -3.38 -2.84 -20.23
N ALA A 354 -3.30 -4.16 -20.43
CA ALA A 354 -3.33 -5.12 -19.33
C ALA A 354 -2.10 -5.03 -18.40
N CYS A 355 -0.95 -4.60 -18.91
CA CYS A 355 0.26 -4.36 -18.11
C CYS A 355 0.29 -2.96 -17.47
N GLU A 356 -0.27 -1.95 -18.15
CA GLU A 356 -0.39 -0.58 -17.62
C GLU A 356 -1.43 -0.47 -16.48
N GLU A 357 -2.58 -1.15 -16.59
CA GLU A 357 -3.65 -1.11 -15.59
C GLU A 357 -3.22 -1.44 -14.14
N PRO A 358 -2.47 -2.53 -13.85
CA PRO A 358 -2.07 -2.85 -12.48
C PRO A 358 -1.10 -1.82 -11.90
N GLU A 359 -0.18 -1.27 -12.71
CA GLU A 359 0.77 -0.25 -12.26
C GLU A 359 0.07 1.11 -12.07
N ALA A 360 -0.79 1.50 -13.00
CA ALA A 360 -1.62 2.70 -12.88
C ALA A 360 -2.55 2.63 -11.64
N LYS A 361 -3.18 1.47 -11.39
CA LYS A 361 -3.95 1.24 -10.16
C LYS A 361 -3.07 1.37 -8.92
N ALA A 362 -1.87 0.79 -8.91
CA ALA A 362 -0.95 0.87 -7.77
C ALA A 362 -0.49 2.33 -7.51
N SER A 363 -0.22 3.11 -8.55
CA SER A 363 0.16 4.53 -8.44
C SER A 363 -1.02 5.39 -7.93
N ARG A 364 -2.25 5.13 -8.40
CA ARG A 364 -3.47 5.76 -7.86
C ARG A 364 -3.66 5.47 -6.38
N THR A 365 -3.51 4.22 -5.96
CA THR A 365 -3.60 3.82 -4.54
C THR A 365 -2.54 4.54 -3.69
N ARG A 366 -1.29 4.60 -4.18
CA ARG A 366 -0.18 5.27 -3.50
C ARG A 366 -0.41 6.78 -3.35
N ARG A 367 -0.88 7.43 -4.42
CA ARG A 367 -1.24 8.85 -4.42
C ARG A 367 -2.36 9.14 -3.43
N ARG A 368 -3.42 8.33 -3.43
CA ARG A 368 -4.56 8.47 -2.50
C ARG A 368 -4.09 8.40 -1.04
N GLY A 369 -3.25 7.42 -0.71
CA GLY A 369 -2.70 7.31 0.65
C GLY A 369 -1.82 8.50 1.03
N ALA A 370 -0.94 8.96 0.13
CA ALA A 370 -0.11 10.13 0.38
C ALA A 370 -0.94 11.40 0.59
N THR A 371 -2.01 11.56 -0.18
CA THR A 371 -2.99 12.65 -0.02
C THR A 371 -3.60 12.63 1.39
N PHE A 372 -4.09 11.47 1.85
CA PHE A 372 -4.62 11.36 3.21
C PHE A 372 -3.58 11.61 4.30
N ALA A 373 -2.34 11.16 4.10
CA ALA A 373 -1.27 11.37 5.08
C ALA A 373 -0.87 12.84 5.19
N LEU A 374 -0.63 13.52 4.06
CA LEU A 374 -0.23 14.92 4.03
C LEU A 374 -1.33 15.85 4.56
N THR A 375 -2.59 15.60 4.19
CA THR A 375 -3.74 16.35 4.73
C THR A 375 -3.94 16.10 6.23
N SER A 376 -3.77 14.85 6.70
CA SER A 376 -3.81 14.52 8.12
C SER A 376 -2.67 15.21 8.89
N ILE A 377 -1.45 15.24 8.35
CA ILE A 377 -0.31 15.94 8.94
C ILE A 377 -0.60 17.44 9.07
N ALA A 378 -1.09 18.09 8.01
CA ALA A 378 -1.50 19.49 8.08
C ALA A 378 -2.54 19.74 9.18
N SER A 379 -3.52 18.84 9.31
CA SER A 379 -4.55 18.92 10.35
C SER A 379 -4.08 18.57 11.77
N VAL A 380 -2.92 17.96 11.96
CA VAL A 380 -2.37 17.62 13.29
C VAL A 380 -1.43 18.73 13.77
N PHE A 381 -0.65 19.31 12.87
CA PHE A 381 0.32 20.36 13.22
C PHE A 381 -0.30 21.77 13.27
N TRP A 382 -1.47 21.99 12.65
CA TRP A 382 -2.21 23.25 12.63
C TRP A 382 -1.30 24.45 12.29
N ASP A 383 -1.14 25.40 13.21
CA ASP A 383 -0.35 26.63 13.08
C ASP A 383 1.16 26.41 13.25
N THR A 384 1.57 25.30 13.87
CA THR A 384 2.98 24.99 14.14
C THR A 384 3.69 24.28 12.98
N LEU A 385 3.01 24.02 11.87
CA LEU A 385 3.51 23.25 10.73
C LEU A 385 4.85 23.79 10.20
N GLN A 386 4.95 25.11 10.02
CA GLN A 386 6.15 25.77 9.51
C GLN A 386 7.38 25.54 10.40
N LYS A 387 7.20 25.56 11.73
CA LYS A 387 8.29 25.45 12.70
C LYS A 387 8.73 24.01 12.90
N ARG A 388 7.78 23.07 12.98
CA ARG A 388 8.06 21.67 13.34
C ARG A 388 8.32 20.77 12.14
N LEU A 389 7.84 21.15 10.95
CA LEU A 389 8.08 20.44 9.69
C LEU A 389 8.59 21.40 8.61
N PRO A 390 9.79 21.98 8.79
CA PRO A 390 10.35 22.95 7.84
C PRO A 390 10.52 22.37 6.43
N LYS A 391 10.83 21.06 6.32
CA LYS A 391 11.00 20.43 5.01
C LYS A 391 9.72 20.38 4.17
N LEU A 392 8.57 20.16 4.81
CA LEU A 392 7.28 20.18 4.09
C LEU A 392 6.97 21.60 3.61
N TRP A 393 7.21 22.60 4.47
CA TRP A 393 7.03 24.00 4.13
C TRP A 393 7.96 24.46 3.00
N GLU A 394 9.21 23.97 3.00
CA GLU A 394 10.19 24.22 1.94
C GLU A 394 9.68 23.73 0.58
N ILE A 395 9.24 22.47 0.51
CA ILE A 395 8.71 21.86 -0.72
C ILE A 395 7.46 22.60 -1.23
N MET A 396 6.58 22.99 -0.31
CA MET A 396 5.26 23.54 -0.63
C MET A 396 5.27 25.04 -0.94
N VAL A 397 6.05 25.83 -0.21
CA VAL A 397 6.01 27.29 -0.23
C VAL A 397 7.34 27.86 -0.70
N LEU A 398 8.47 27.53 -0.05
CA LEU A 398 9.74 28.19 -0.34
C LEU A 398 10.21 27.95 -1.78
N ASN A 399 10.00 26.74 -2.30
CA ASN A 399 10.33 26.41 -3.69
C ASN A 399 9.44 27.14 -4.72
N ASN A 400 8.27 27.64 -4.28
CA ASN A 400 7.27 28.31 -5.12
C ASN A 400 7.24 29.83 -4.94
N LEU A 401 8.08 30.39 -4.06
CA LEU A 401 8.20 31.83 -3.89
C LEU A 401 8.90 32.46 -5.12
N PRO A 402 8.63 33.76 -5.41
CA PRO A 402 9.35 34.48 -6.45
C PRO A 402 10.85 34.48 -6.10
N GLN A 403 11.67 33.80 -6.91
CA GLN A 403 13.11 33.90 -6.75
C GLN A 403 13.56 35.25 -7.30
N GLU A 404 14.31 36.00 -6.49
CA GLU A 404 15.11 37.11 -7.02
C GLU A 404 16.01 36.54 -8.12
N LYS A 405 15.93 37.10 -9.32
CA LYS A 405 16.81 36.74 -10.44
C LYS A 405 18.26 36.96 -10.00
N LYS A 406 18.91 35.94 -9.45
CA LYS A 406 20.37 35.94 -9.32
C LYS A 406 20.92 35.80 -10.72
N GLU A 407 21.45 36.92 -11.21
CA GLU A 407 22.36 36.98 -12.35
C GLU A 407 23.59 36.13 -12.04
N ALA A 408 23.49 34.83 -12.31
CA ALA A 408 24.63 33.94 -12.44
C ALA A 408 24.35 33.07 -13.66
N VAL A 409 25.01 33.42 -14.76
CA VAL A 409 25.02 32.64 -16.00
C VAL A 409 25.88 31.40 -15.75
N GLU A 410 25.35 30.43 -15.00
CA GLU A 410 25.83 29.06 -15.07
C GLU A 410 25.08 28.38 -16.22
N VAL A 411 25.83 27.86 -17.19
CA VAL A 411 25.28 27.03 -18.26
C VAL A 411 24.80 25.72 -17.60
N LYS A 412 23.55 25.69 -17.16
CA LYS A 412 22.93 24.49 -16.61
C LYS A 412 22.70 23.48 -17.74
N THR A 413 23.11 22.23 -17.53
CA THR A 413 22.80 21.12 -18.44
C THR A 413 21.29 20.95 -18.56
N GLN A 414 20.80 20.51 -19.71
CA GLN A 414 19.37 20.30 -19.96
C GLN A 414 18.73 19.30 -18.98
N GLU A 415 19.50 18.33 -18.46
CA GLU A 415 19.08 17.43 -17.38
C GLU A 415 18.79 18.17 -16.07
N VAL A 416 19.64 19.12 -15.67
CA VAL A 416 19.47 19.91 -14.44
C VAL A 416 18.23 20.79 -14.53
N ILE A 417 17.99 21.40 -15.70
CA ILE A 417 16.78 22.19 -15.95
C ILE A 417 15.53 21.31 -15.85
N ARG A 418 15.55 20.09 -16.39
CA ARG A 418 14.43 19.14 -16.29
C ARG A 418 14.15 18.72 -14.85
N GLU A 419 15.18 18.43 -14.07
CA GLU A 419 15.02 18.11 -12.66
C GLU A 419 14.45 19.29 -11.87
N GLU A 420 14.90 20.51 -12.13
CA GLU A 420 14.35 21.73 -11.52
C GLU A 420 12.86 21.91 -11.86
N VAL A 421 12.47 21.70 -13.12
CA VAL A 421 11.05 21.79 -13.54
C VAL A 421 10.20 20.68 -12.91
N ASN A 422 10.69 19.43 -12.88
CA ASN A 422 9.97 18.34 -12.22
C ASN A 422 9.82 18.58 -10.71
N ASN A 423 10.86 19.11 -10.05
CA ASN A 423 10.79 19.51 -8.64
C ASN A 423 9.78 20.64 -8.40
N LEU A 424 9.68 21.59 -9.34
CA LEU A 424 8.65 22.63 -9.31
C LEU A 424 7.24 22.03 -9.45
N ILE A 425 7.01 21.17 -10.43
CA ILE A 425 5.71 20.47 -10.62
C ILE A 425 5.34 19.70 -9.33
N PHE A 426 6.29 19.02 -8.71
CA PHE A 426 6.05 18.28 -7.46
C PHE A 426 5.70 19.23 -6.31
N GLY A 427 6.39 20.37 -6.19
CA GLY A 427 6.09 21.41 -5.21
C GLY A 427 4.68 21.99 -5.39
N LEU A 428 4.28 22.26 -6.63
CA LEU A 428 2.92 22.72 -6.97
C LEU A 428 1.87 21.67 -6.62
N GLN A 429 2.15 20.40 -6.90
CA GLN A 429 1.23 19.31 -6.57
C GLN A 429 1.02 19.17 -5.07
N VAL A 430 2.10 19.25 -4.28
CA VAL A 430 2.04 19.21 -2.81
C VAL A 430 1.24 20.41 -2.30
N LEU A 431 1.47 21.59 -2.87
CA LEU A 431 0.73 22.81 -2.52
C LEU A 431 -0.77 22.67 -2.78
N GLU A 432 -1.17 22.20 -3.96
CA GLU A 432 -2.58 21.97 -4.30
C GLU A 432 -3.28 21.06 -3.29
N VAL A 433 -2.61 19.98 -2.88
CA VAL A 433 -3.19 18.94 -2.02
C VAL A 433 -3.23 19.35 -0.55
N VAL A 434 -2.20 20.05 -0.07
CA VAL A 434 -2.07 20.40 1.35
C VAL A 434 -2.78 21.71 1.69
N ALA A 435 -2.78 22.69 0.78
CA ALA A 435 -3.34 24.02 1.03
C ALA A 435 -4.80 24.02 1.56
N PRO A 436 -5.72 23.19 1.06
CA PRO A 436 -7.10 23.14 1.58
C PRO A 436 -7.22 22.68 3.03
N SER A 437 -6.21 21.96 3.55
CA SER A 437 -6.18 21.44 4.91
C SER A 437 -5.35 22.30 5.86
N LEU A 438 -4.79 23.42 5.39
CA LEU A 438 -4.03 24.35 6.22
C LEU A 438 -4.96 25.21 7.08
N GLU A 439 -4.46 25.57 8.26
CA GLU A 439 -5.11 26.51 9.16
C GLU A 439 -5.05 27.94 8.58
N LYS A 440 -6.06 28.76 8.89
CA LYS A 440 -6.28 30.08 8.27
C LYS A 440 -5.14 31.07 8.50
N SER A 441 -4.36 30.95 9.58
CA SER A 441 -3.21 31.82 9.86
C SER A 441 -2.03 31.60 8.92
N LEU A 442 -1.92 30.43 8.29
CA LEU A 442 -0.85 30.11 7.35
C LEU A 442 -1.18 30.52 5.91
N LEU A 443 -2.47 30.74 5.60
CA LEU A 443 -2.94 31.11 4.27
C LEU A 443 -2.31 32.41 3.72
N PRO A 444 -2.09 33.49 4.50
CA PRO A 444 -1.43 34.69 3.99
C PRO A 444 -0.02 34.42 3.43
N GLN A 445 0.73 33.50 4.06
CA GLN A 445 2.07 33.12 3.58
C GLN A 445 2.00 32.29 2.31
N VAL A 446 0.99 31.44 2.17
CA VAL A 446 0.73 30.66 0.95
C VAL A 446 0.31 31.58 -0.20
N LEU A 447 -0.51 32.60 0.07
CA LEU A 447 -0.93 33.59 -0.93
C LEU A 447 0.24 34.42 -1.45
N ALA A 448 1.36 34.52 -0.73
CA ALA A 448 2.58 35.15 -1.23
C ALA A 448 3.18 34.43 -2.44
N CYS A 449 2.84 33.15 -2.67
CA CYS A 449 3.22 32.41 -3.88
C CYS A 449 2.40 32.83 -5.11
N LEU A 450 1.23 33.48 -4.94
CA LEU A 450 0.29 33.76 -6.03
C LEU A 450 0.91 34.54 -7.22
N PRO A 451 1.73 35.59 -7.01
CA PRO A 451 2.38 36.28 -8.12
C PRO A 451 3.23 35.34 -8.97
N ARG A 452 4.00 34.45 -8.32
CA ARG A 452 4.82 33.45 -9.00
C ARG A 452 3.96 32.43 -9.74
N LEU A 453 2.85 31.98 -9.15
CA LEU A 453 1.91 31.08 -9.83
C LEU A 453 1.34 31.73 -11.11
N CYS A 454 1.04 33.03 -11.07
CA CYS A 454 0.61 33.77 -12.26
C CYS A 454 1.71 33.86 -13.33
N GLU A 455 2.97 34.06 -12.94
CA GLU A 455 4.11 34.02 -13.89
C GLU A 455 4.26 32.65 -14.55
N LEU A 456 4.02 31.57 -13.81
CA LEU A 456 4.15 30.20 -14.32
C LEU A 456 3.12 29.84 -15.40
N LEU A 457 2.00 30.58 -15.50
CA LEU A 457 1.06 30.45 -16.64
C LEU A 457 1.71 30.83 -17.98
N GLY A 458 2.78 31.64 -17.95
CA GLY A 458 3.58 32.01 -19.12
C GLY A 458 4.80 31.11 -19.35
N HIS A 459 5.00 30.06 -18.55
CA HIS A 459 6.20 29.22 -18.61
C HIS A 459 6.29 28.43 -19.93
N GLN A 460 7.50 28.02 -20.33
CA GLN A 460 7.71 27.24 -21.55
C GLN A 460 6.99 25.87 -21.51
N TYR A 461 6.75 25.36 -20.31
CA TYR A 461 6.04 24.09 -20.06
C TYR A 461 4.60 24.32 -19.55
N LYS A 462 3.90 25.33 -20.05
CA LYS A 462 2.54 25.76 -19.62
C LYS A 462 1.38 24.84 -20.04
N GLY A 463 1.63 23.55 -20.23
CA GLY A 463 0.63 22.58 -20.68
C GLY A 463 -0.64 22.60 -19.84
#